data_AF-A0A7C5PYD1-F1
#
_entry.id   AF-A0A7C5PYD1-F1
#
_cell.length_a   1.000
_cell.length_b   1.000
_cell.length_c   1.000
_cell.angle_alpha   90.00
_cell.angle_beta   90.00
_cell.angle_gamma   90.00
#
_symmetry.space_group_name_H-M   'P 1'
#
loop_
_entity.id
_entity.type
_entity.pdbx_description
1 polymer ?
#
loop_
_entity_poly.entity_id
_entity_poly.type
_entity_poly.pdbx_seq_one_letter_code
_entity_poly.pdbx_strand_id
1 'polypeptide(L)'
;MSETIVGPDGKSRCRWCSVAPEFIDYHDSEWGFPADDDHRLFEKLCLEGFQSGLSWRTILAKRENFRAAFHDFDFDRIARFTQRDLNRLLKDAGIVRHRGKIEAVVNNAKRAQELVKREGSLAAFIWHYEPDPEKPAKPQSVSTSPESTALSKDLKKLGWKFVGPTTMYAFMQAVGLVNDHVADCVIRKRVELARSTFKRPGR
;
A
#
# COMPACT_ATOMS: atom_id res chain seq x y z
N MET A 1 -0.64 9.07 -25.71
CA MET A 1 0.19 7.88 -25.44
C MET A 1 -0.74 6.75 -25.05
N SER A 2 -0.53 5.51 -25.53
CA SER A 2 -1.39 4.38 -25.16
C SER A 2 -1.31 4.12 -23.65
N GLU A 3 -2.42 3.77 -22.99
CA GLU A 3 -2.46 3.48 -21.55
C GLU A 3 -1.91 2.08 -21.21
N THR A 4 -1.69 1.25 -22.24
CA THR A 4 -1.19 -0.12 -22.12
C THR A 4 0.14 -0.34 -22.85
N ILE A 5 0.73 -1.50 -22.55
CA ILE A 5 1.89 -2.11 -23.21
C ILE A 5 1.60 -3.60 -23.44
N VAL A 6 2.23 -4.21 -24.44
CA VAL A 6 2.21 -5.67 -24.62
C VAL A 6 3.35 -6.28 -23.81
N GLY A 7 3.03 -7.16 -22.86
CA GLY A 7 4.03 -7.85 -22.06
C GLY A 7 4.66 -9.06 -22.78
N PRO A 8 5.61 -9.74 -22.14
CA PRO A 8 6.37 -10.86 -22.73
C PRO A 8 5.51 -12.06 -23.18
N ASP A 9 4.32 -12.21 -22.61
CA ASP A 9 3.35 -13.26 -22.95
C ASP A 9 2.32 -12.83 -24.02
N GLY A 10 2.55 -11.69 -24.69
CA GLY A 10 1.65 -11.13 -25.71
C GLY A 10 0.40 -10.45 -25.16
N LYS A 11 0.24 -10.31 -23.84
CA LYS A 11 -0.97 -9.72 -23.23
C LYS A 11 -0.78 -8.25 -22.88
N SER A 12 -1.84 -7.47 -23.09
CA SER A 12 -1.90 -6.05 -22.72
C SER A 12 -1.91 -5.84 -21.20
N ARG A 13 -1.03 -4.98 -20.69
CA ARG A 13 -0.93 -4.59 -19.26
C ARG A 13 -0.88 -3.07 -19.11
N CYS A 14 -1.09 -2.57 -17.90
CA CYS A 14 -0.92 -1.14 -17.62
C CYS A 14 0.49 -0.68 -17.99
N ARG A 15 0.63 0.46 -18.68
CA ARG A 15 1.93 0.94 -19.17
C ARG A 15 2.98 1.09 -18.07
N TRP A 16 2.59 1.51 -16.87
CA TRP A 16 3.54 1.74 -15.78
C TRP A 16 4.30 0.47 -15.35
N CYS A 17 3.80 -0.73 -15.66
CA CYS A 17 4.47 -1.96 -15.28
C CYS A 17 5.71 -2.31 -16.14
N SER A 18 5.99 -1.61 -17.26
CA SER A 18 7.25 -1.80 -18.03
C SER A 18 8.46 -1.09 -17.44
N VAL A 19 8.30 -0.29 -16.37
CA VAL A 19 9.40 0.52 -15.82
C VAL A 19 10.56 -0.36 -15.32
N ALA A 20 10.29 -1.60 -14.93
CA ALA A 20 11.31 -2.60 -14.58
C ALA A 20 10.73 -4.02 -14.70
N PRO A 21 11.54 -5.07 -14.93
CA PRO A 21 11.06 -6.45 -15.02
C PRO A 21 10.26 -6.90 -13.79
N GLU A 22 10.71 -6.53 -12.58
CA GLU A 22 10.05 -6.89 -11.31
C GLU A 22 8.66 -6.26 -11.12
N PHE A 23 8.29 -5.27 -11.94
CA PHE A 23 6.97 -4.64 -11.86
C PHE A 23 5.88 -5.50 -12.48
N ILE A 24 6.19 -6.37 -13.44
CA ILE A 24 5.17 -7.22 -14.07
C ILE A 24 4.59 -8.18 -13.03
N ASP A 25 5.43 -8.83 -12.24
CA ASP A 25 4.97 -9.75 -11.19
C ASP A 25 4.18 -9.02 -10.12
N TYR A 26 4.66 -7.85 -9.67
CA TYR A 26 3.93 -7.01 -8.72
C TYR A 26 2.56 -6.58 -9.26
N HIS A 27 2.49 -6.16 -10.52
CA HIS A 27 1.27 -5.77 -11.21
C HIS A 27 0.29 -6.95 -11.37
N ASP A 28 0.79 -8.12 -11.77
CA ASP A 28 -0.02 -9.29 -12.15
C ASP A 28 -0.53 -10.11 -10.97
N SER A 29 0.11 -9.99 -9.79
CA SER A 29 -0.17 -10.83 -8.63
C SER A 29 -0.52 -10.07 -7.33
N GLU A 30 -0.19 -8.79 -7.23
CA GLU A 30 -0.42 -8.02 -5.99
C GLU A 30 -1.27 -6.77 -6.20
N TRP A 31 -0.90 -5.90 -7.13
CA TRP A 31 -1.48 -4.57 -7.22
C TRP A 31 -2.94 -4.62 -7.68
N GLY A 32 -3.83 -3.97 -6.92
CA GLY A 32 -5.27 -3.96 -7.16
C GLY A 32 -6.01 -5.16 -6.58
N PHE A 33 -5.32 -6.24 -6.17
CA PHE A 33 -5.98 -7.38 -5.54
C PHE A 33 -6.39 -7.05 -4.10
N PRO A 34 -7.63 -7.40 -3.68
CA PRO A 34 -8.12 -7.07 -2.36
C PRO A 34 -7.31 -7.79 -1.27
N ALA A 35 -6.97 -7.09 -0.19
CA ALA A 35 -6.26 -7.63 0.96
C ALA A 35 -6.97 -7.29 2.29
N ASP A 36 -7.03 -8.27 3.20
CA ASP A 36 -7.58 -8.15 4.56
C ASP A 36 -6.61 -8.59 5.67
N ASP A 37 -5.42 -9.09 5.31
CA ASP A 37 -4.39 -9.41 6.30
C ASP A 37 -3.77 -8.13 6.89
N ASP A 38 -3.91 -7.94 8.20
CA ASP A 38 -3.49 -6.71 8.89
C ASP A 38 -1.98 -6.45 8.76
N HIS A 39 -1.12 -7.48 8.77
CA HIS A 39 0.32 -7.30 8.59
C HIS A 39 0.65 -6.85 7.16
N ARG A 40 0.01 -7.45 6.15
CA ARG A 40 0.16 -7.04 4.74
C ARG A 40 -0.35 -5.61 4.51
N LEU A 41 -1.48 -5.24 5.11
CA LEU A 41 -2.00 -3.87 5.04
C LEU A 41 -1.05 -2.88 5.71
N PHE A 42 -0.53 -3.21 6.89
CA PHE A 42 0.45 -2.39 7.59
C PHE A 42 1.76 -2.24 6.82
N GLU A 43 2.28 -3.34 6.24
CA GLU A 43 3.44 -3.34 5.35
C GLU A 43 3.22 -2.35 4.20
N LYS A 44 2.14 -2.51 3.44
CA LYS A 44 1.88 -1.65 2.27
C LYS A 44 1.76 -0.19 2.66
N LEU A 45 1.01 0.13 3.71
CA LEU A 45 0.86 1.51 4.18
C LEU A 45 2.23 2.14 4.53
N CYS A 46 3.10 1.40 5.22
CA CYS A 46 4.43 1.88 5.57
C CYS A 46 5.32 2.07 4.33
N LEU A 47 5.30 1.14 3.38
CA LEU A 47 6.08 1.23 2.13
C LEU A 47 5.64 2.42 1.27
N GLU A 48 4.34 2.70 1.19
CA GLU A 48 3.82 3.91 0.52
C GLU A 48 4.31 5.18 1.22
N GLY A 49 4.38 5.18 2.57
CA GLY A 49 4.99 6.26 3.34
C GLY A 49 6.48 6.46 3.01
N PHE A 50 7.24 5.37 2.82
CA PHE A 50 8.63 5.43 2.39
C PHE A 50 8.81 5.98 0.98
N GLN A 51 7.84 5.80 0.09
CA GLN A 51 7.90 6.23 -1.29
C GLN A 51 7.87 7.76 -1.46
N SER A 52 7.41 8.54 -0.48
CA SER A 52 7.38 10.01 -0.58
C SER A 52 8.75 10.61 -0.98
N GLY A 53 8.84 11.24 -2.15
CA GLY A 53 10.08 11.78 -2.71
C GLY A 53 11.00 10.76 -3.40
N LEU A 54 10.54 9.54 -3.66
CA LEU A 54 11.25 8.46 -4.33
C LEU A 54 10.36 7.79 -5.38
N SER A 55 10.96 7.01 -6.28
CA SER A 55 10.22 6.12 -7.16
C SER A 55 9.69 4.91 -6.40
N TRP A 56 8.51 4.38 -6.78
CA TRP A 56 8.04 3.09 -6.24
C TRP A 56 9.03 1.97 -6.53
N ARG A 57 9.78 2.04 -7.64
CA ARG A 57 10.81 1.05 -7.99
C ARG A 57 11.89 0.94 -6.92
N THR A 58 12.31 2.08 -6.37
CA THR A 58 13.28 2.11 -5.26
C THR A 58 12.75 1.38 -4.04
N ILE A 59 11.45 1.49 -3.75
CA ILE A 59 10.83 0.82 -2.61
C ILE A 59 10.65 -0.67 -2.87
N LEU A 60 10.11 -1.03 -4.04
CA LEU A 60 9.87 -2.42 -4.43
C LEU A 60 11.18 -3.23 -4.47
N ALA A 61 12.26 -2.68 -5.04
CA ALA A 61 13.57 -3.32 -5.08
C ALA A 61 14.21 -3.51 -3.69
N LYS A 62 13.75 -2.77 -2.68
CA LYS A 62 14.24 -2.85 -1.29
C LYS A 62 13.27 -3.60 -0.37
N ARG A 63 12.16 -4.12 -0.88
CA ARG A 63 11.06 -4.65 -0.07
C ARG A 63 11.47 -5.78 0.86
N GLU A 64 12.26 -6.74 0.36
CA GLU A 64 12.75 -7.85 1.20
C GLU A 64 13.70 -7.36 2.30
N ASN A 65 14.51 -6.34 2.02
CA ASN A 65 15.34 -5.72 3.05
C ASN A 65 14.48 -4.99 4.09
N PHE A 66 13.40 -4.32 3.68
CA PHE A 66 12.45 -3.72 4.61
C PHE A 66 11.78 -4.77 5.50
N ARG A 67 11.33 -5.89 4.92
CA ARG A 67 10.76 -7.02 5.67
C ARG A 67 11.73 -7.55 6.71
N ALA A 68 12.97 -7.86 6.31
CA ALA A 68 14.00 -8.30 7.25
C ALA A 68 14.29 -7.26 8.36
N ALA A 69 14.39 -5.98 7.98
CA ALA A 69 14.72 -4.89 8.90
C ALA A 69 13.61 -4.60 9.92
N PHE A 70 12.35 -4.79 9.52
CA PHE A 70 11.15 -4.50 10.31
C PHE A 70 10.38 -5.76 10.73
N HIS A 71 11.04 -6.93 10.79
CA HIS A 71 10.41 -8.20 11.21
C HIS A 71 9.10 -8.52 10.48
N ASP A 72 9.15 -8.54 9.15
CA ASP A 72 8.01 -8.84 8.27
C ASP A 72 6.78 -7.96 8.53
N PHE A 73 7.01 -6.74 9.04
CA PHE A 73 5.96 -5.80 9.37
C PHE A 73 4.97 -6.28 10.46
N ASP A 74 5.41 -7.17 11.33
CA ASP A 74 4.73 -7.48 12.60
C ASP A 74 4.72 -6.22 13.47
N PHE A 75 3.58 -5.51 13.48
CA PHE A 75 3.45 -4.23 14.18
C PHE A 75 3.53 -4.40 15.71
N ASP A 76 3.24 -5.58 16.26
CA ASP A 76 3.44 -5.84 17.68
C ASP A 76 4.93 -5.84 18.03
N ARG A 77 5.77 -6.47 17.20
CA ARG A 77 7.24 -6.44 17.34
C ARG A 77 7.80 -5.04 17.13
N ILE A 78 7.40 -4.38 16.05
CA ILE A 78 7.93 -3.06 15.71
C ILE A 78 7.55 -2.02 16.77
N ALA A 79 6.37 -2.09 17.36
CA ALA A 79 5.94 -1.16 18.41
C ALA A 79 6.89 -1.13 19.62
N ARG A 80 7.66 -2.21 19.83
CA ARG A 80 8.67 -2.35 20.90
C ARG A 80 10.06 -1.86 20.51
N PHE A 81 10.28 -1.39 19.28
CA PHE A 81 11.58 -0.89 18.84
C PHE A 81 12.04 0.28 19.71
N THR A 82 13.33 0.24 20.05
CA THR A 82 14.00 1.21 20.91
C THR A 82 14.86 2.17 20.09
N GLN A 83 15.47 3.16 20.75
CA GLN A 83 16.46 4.04 20.09
C GLN A 83 17.65 3.25 19.51
N ARG A 84 18.01 2.11 20.12
CA ARG A 84 19.06 1.23 19.59
C ARG A 84 18.65 0.64 18.24
N ASP A 85 17.40 0.22 18.09
CA ASP A 85 16.87 -0.29 16.83
C ASP A 85 16.82 0.77 15.75
N LEU A 86 16.36 1.98 16.09
CA LEU A 86 16.38 3.13 15.18
C LEU A 86 17.81 3.43 14.68
N ASN A 87 18.79 3.44 15.59
CA ASN A 87 20.19 3.69 15.26
C ASN A 87 20.79 2.56 14.39
N ARG A 88 20.37 1.32 14.59
CA ARG A 88 20.73 0.17 13.74
C ARG A 88 20.17 0.35 12.33
N LEU A 89 18.87 0.64 12.21
CA LEU A 89 18.17 0.83 10.94
C LEU A 89 18.72 2.02 10.13
N LEU A 90 19.12 3.09 10.79
CA LEU A 90 19.77 4.24 10.15
C LEU A 90 21.11 3.91 9.50
N LYS A 91 21.76 2.81 9.89
CA LYS A 91 23.02 2.33 9.30
C LYS A 91 22.80 1.30 8.20
N ASP A 92 21.59 0.78 8.05
CA ASP A 92 21.27 -0.28 7.09
C ASP A 92 21.11 0.30 5.66
N ALA A 93 22.06 -0.01 4.78
CA ALA A 93 22.04 0.42 3.38
C ALA A 93 21.00 -0.35 2.53
N GLY A 94 20.48 -1.47 3.03
CA GLY A 94 19.43 -2.27 2.41
C GLY A 94 18.11 -1.51 2.29
N ILE A 95 17.83 -0.60 3.22
CA ILE A 95 16.59 0.21 3.28
C ILE A 95 16.82 1.70 2.94
N VAL A 96 15.76 2.50 3.01
CA VAL A 96 15.85 3.97 2.91
C VAL A 96 16.23 4.55 4.27
N ARG A 97 17.46 5.05 4.40
CA ARG A 97 18.04 5.62 5.63
C ARG A 97 17.54 7.04 5.94
N HIS A 98 16.23 7.18 6.12
CA HIS A 98 15.60 8.45 6.46
C HIS A 98 14.99 8.38 7.87
N ARG A 99 15.58 9.13 8.81
CA ARG A 99 15.23 9.07 10.25
C ARG A 99 13.73 9.22 10.50
N GLY A 100 13.11 10.28 9.98
CA GLY A 100 11.69 10.53 10.21
C GLY A 100 10.76 9.44 9.63
N LYS A 101 11.19 8.71 8.59
CA LYS A 101 10.38 7.64 7.98
C LYS A 101 10.50 6.35 8.78
N ILE A 102 11.70 6.03 9.26
CA ILE A 102 11.94 4.90 10.16
C ILE A 102 11.19 5.10 11.49
N GLU A 103 11.30 6.29 12.09
CA GLU A 103 10.55 6.64 13.30
C GLU A 103 9.03 6.60 13.07
N ALA A 104 8.56 6.99 11.88
CA ALA A 104 7.16 6.89 11.51
C ALA A 104 6.65 5.43 11.51
N VAL A 105 7.43 4.45 11.02
CA VAL A 105 7.01 3.04 11.09
C VAL A 105 6.79 2.59 12.54
N VAL A 106 7.70 2.95 13.44
CA VAL A 106 7.59 2.59 14.87
C VAL A 106 6.39 3.27 15.53
N ASN A 107 6.15 4.55 15.22
CA ASN A 107 4.94 5.24 15.67
C ASN A 107 3.67 4.58 15.12
N ASN A 108 3.64 4.32 13.81
CA ASN A 108 2.49 3.75 13.13
C ASN A 108 2.18 2.34 13.65
N ALA A 109 3.20 1.55 14.01
CA ALA A 109 3.01 0.24 14.64
C ALA A 109 2.27 0.33 15.98
N LYS A 110 2.60 1.31 16.83
CA LYS A 110 1.86 1.58 18.08
C LYS A 110 0.42 2.01 17.80
N ARG A 111 0.21 2.84 16.78
CA ARG A 111 -1.14 3.26 16.36
C ARG A 111 -1.95 2.11 15.77
N ALA A 112 -1.29 1.16 15.09
CA ALA A 112 -1.94 -0.04 14.59
C ALA A 112 -2.48 -0.90 15.74
N GLN A 113 -1.69 -1.14 16.79
CA GLN A 113 -2.15 -1.86 17.99
C GLN A 113 -3.39 -1.21 18.63
N GLU A 114 -3.40 0.12 18.75
CA GLU A 114 -4.54 0.86 19.29
C GLU A 114 -5.77 0.77 18.39
N LEU A 115 -5.57 0.85 17.07
CA LEU A 115 -6.65 0.78 16.10
C LEU A 115 -7.28 -0.61 16.06
N VAL A 116 -6.46 -1.68 16.03
CA VAL A 116 -6.92 -3.07 16.09
C VAL A 116 -7.71 -3.34 17.37
N LYS A 117 -7.28 -2.82 18.52
CA LYS A 117 -8.04 -2.94 19.78
C LYS A 117 -9.43 -2.28 19.71
N ARG A 118 -9.59 -1.22 18.93
CA ARG A 118 -10.85 -0.46 18.83
C ARG A 118 -11.78 -1.01 17.74
N GLU A 119 -11.23 -1.34 16.58
CA GLU A 119 -11.98 -1.69 15.36
C GLU A 119 -11.98 -3.20 15.06
N GLY A 120 -11.27 -3.99 15.87
CA GLY A 120 -11.09 -5.43 15.70
C GLY A 120 -9.98 -5.80 14.72
N SER A 121 -9.73 -5.00 13.67
CA SER A 121 -8.63 -5.19 12.71
C SER A 121 -8.31 -3.88 11.97
N LEU A 122 -7.10 -3.77 11.39
CA LEU A 122 -6.78 -2.70 10.45
C LEU A 122 -7.67 -2.81 9.20
N ALA A 123 -7.90 -4.04 8.74
CA ALA A 123 -8.71 -4.29 7.56
C ALA A 123 -10.14 -3.77 7.71
N ALA A 124 -10.82 -4.02 8.85
CA ALA A 124 -12.16 -3.49 9.10
C ALA A 124 -12.21 -1.96 9.04
N PHE A 125 -11.21 -1.28 9.59
CA PHE A 125 -11.09 0.18 9.51
C PHE A 125 -10.86 0.66 8.07
N ILE A 126 -9.90 0.07 7.36
CA ILE A 126 -9.49 0.50 6.02
C ILE A 126 -10.62 0.29 5.01
N TRP A 127 -11.29 -0.86 5.03
CA TRP A 127 -12.35 -1.20 4.07
C TRP A 127 -13.64 -0.38 4.26
N HIS A 128 -13.77 0.39 5.36
CA HIS A 128 -14.80 1.41 5.48
C HIS A 128 -14.64 2.54 4.44
N TYR A 129 -13.42 2.78 3.97
CA TYR A 129 -13.10 3.81 2.98
C TYR A 129 -13.13 3.30 1.52
N GLU A 130 -13.69 2.11 1.27
CA GLU A 130 -13.91 1.63 -0.11
C GLU A 130 -14.85 2.61 -0.86
N PRO A 131 -14.42 3.18 -2.00
CA PRO A 131 -15.27 4.09 -2.77
C PRO A 131 -16.53 3.42 -3.31
N ASP A 132 -17.55 4.23 -3.58
CA ASP A 132 -18.79 3.79 -4.22
C ASP A 132 -18.49 3.18 -5.62
N PRO A 133 -18.77 1.89 -5.85
CA PRO A 133 -18.49 1.23 -7.11
C PRO A 133 -19.33 1.77 -8.28
N GLU A 134 -20.44 2.47 -8.02
CA GLU A 134 -21.32 3.02 -9.05
C GLU A 134 -20.78 4.31 -9.70
N LYS A 135 -19.74 4.92 -9.11
CA LYS A 135 -19.15 6.18 -9.60
C LYS A 135 -17.62 6.09 -9.70
N PRO A 136 -17.07 5.12 -10.46
CA PRO A 136 -15.63 4.97 -10.54
C PRO A 136 -15.02 6.16 -11.30
N ALA A 137 -13.92 6.69 -10.77
CA ALA A 137 -13.05 7.56 -11.57
C ALA A 137 -12.48 6.76 -12.75
N LYS A 138 -12.12 7.46 -13.84
CA LYS A 138 -11.39 6.81 -14.93
C LYS A 138 -10.09 6.22 -14.37
N PRO A 139 -9.72 4.96 -14.69
CA PRO A 139 -8.51 4.36 -14.18
C PRO A 139 -7.26 5.21 -14.45
N GLN A 140 -6.38 5.35 -13.46
CA GLN A 140 -5.09 6.05 -13.55
C GLN A 140 -5.21 7.54 -13.94
N SER A 141 -6.38 8.15 -13.73
CA SER A 141 -6.63 9.55 -14.10
C SER A 141 -6.46 10.54 -12.95
N VAL A 142 -6.45 10.06 -11.70
CA VAL A 142 -6.37 10.89 -10.49
C VAL A 142 -5.28 10.39 -9.55
N SER A 143 -4.80 11.25 -8.66
CA SER A 143 -3.80 10.93 -7.63
C SER A 143 -4.35 11.01 -6.20
N THR A 144 -5.61 11.43 -6.05
CA THR A 144 -6.35 11.49 -4.78
C THR A 144 -7.83 11.22 -5.05
N SER A 145 -8.57 10.85 -4.01
CA SER A 145 -10.03 10.80 -4.01
C SER A 145 -10.61 11.44 -2.73
N PRO A 146 -11.93 11.68 -2.67
CA PRO A 146 -12.60 12.04 -1.41
C PRO A 146 -12.30 11.04 -0.28
N GLU A 147 -12.30 9.75 -0.60
CA GLU A 147 -12.04 8.65 0.35
C GLU A 147 -10.58 8.63 0.79
N SER A 148 -9.62 8.83 -0.11
CA SER A 148 -8.20 8.88 0.27
C SER A 148 -7.88 10.10 1.14
N THR A 149 -8.58 11.20 0.91
CA THR A 149 -8.52 12.41 1.72
C THR A 149 -9.11 12.19 3.10
N ALA A 150 -10.27 11.51 3.19
CA ALA A 150 -10.90 11.14 4.44
C ALA A 150 -10.02 10.18 5.26
N LEU A 151 -9.52 9.10 4.63
CA LEU A 151 -8.61 8.14 5.25
C LEU A 151 -7.34 8.83 5.77
N SER A 152 -6.72 9.69 4.96
CA SER A 152 -5.56 10.50 5.36
C SER A 152 -5.86 11.36 6.58
N LYS A 153 -7.01 12.05 6.58
CA LYS A 153 -7.43 12.94 7.67
C LYS A 153 -7.62 12.15 8.97
N ASP A 154 -8.28 11.01 8.92
CA ASP A 154 -8.58 10.24 10.12
C ASP A 154 -7.35 9.52 10.66
N LEU A 155 -6.50 8.93 9.81
CA LEU A 155 -5.22 8.37 10.24
C LEU A 155 -4.33 9.45 10.89
N LYS A 156 -4.28 10.67 10.34
CA LYS A 156 -3.55 11.80 10.96
C LYS A 156 -4.11 12.17 12.33
N LYS A 157 -5.43 12.23 12.50
CA LYS A 157 -6.07 12.46 13.82
C LYS A 157 -5.71 11.36 14.81
N LEU A 158 -5.60 10.11 14.34
CA LEU A 158 -5.15 8.97 15.12
C LEU A 158 -3.63 8.96 15.38
N GLY A 159 -2.89 9.97 14.90
CA GLY A 159 -1.47 10.15 15.15
C GLY A 159 -0.54 9.41 14.20
N TRP A 160 -1.05 8.80 13.13
CA TRP A 160 -0.23 8.18 12.09
C TRP A 160 0.60 9.22 11.34
N LYS A 161 1.76 8.80 10.83
CA LYS A 161 2.74 9.64 10.13
C LYS A 161 2.96 9.13 8.71
N PHE A 162 3.34 10.04 7.80
CA PHE A 162 3.54 9.77 6.36
C PHE A 162 2.32 9.21 5.64
N VAL A 163 1.11 9.62 6.07
CA VAL A 163 -0.18 9.18 5.53
C VAL A 163 -0.89 10.33 4.79
N GLY A 164 -0.25 10.92 3.78
CA GLY A 164 -0.84 12.00 2.97
C GLY A 164 -1.96 11.50 2.02
N PRO A 165 -2.86 12.35 1.50
CA PRO A 165 -3.96 11.90 0.63
C PRO A 165 -3.51 11.17 -0.63
N THR A 166 -2.39 11.59 -1.24
CA THR A 166 -1.79 10.90 -2.39
C THR A 166 -1.22 9.54 -2.01
N THR A 167 -0.52 9.46 -0.88
CA THR A 167 -0.03 8.19 -0.32
C THR A 167 -1.17 7.23 -0.01
N MET A 168 -2.28 7.73 0.53
CA MET A 168 -3.45 6.92 0.82
C MET A 168 -4.16 6.46 -0.45
N TYR A 169 -4.18 7.27 -1.52
CA TYR A 169 -4.75 6.82 -2.79
C TYR A 169 -3.89 5.71 -3.42
N ALA A 170 -2.56 5.87 -3.42
CA ALA A 170 -1.64 4.83 -3.86
C ALA A 170 -1.81 3.53 -3.06
N PHE A 171 -1.93 3.64 -1.74
CA PHE A 171 -2.25 2.52 -0.86
C PHE A 171 -3.59 1.85 -1.25
N MET A 172 -4.66 2.62 -1.42
CA MET A 172 -5.99 2.09 -1.81
C MET A 172 -5.95 1.33 -3.14
N GLN A 173 -5.18 1.83 -4.12
CA GLN A 173 -4.93 1.10 -5.37
C GLN A 173 -4.15 -0.20 -5.10
N ALA A 174 -3.08 -0.13 -4.32
CA ALA A 174 -2.19 -1.26 -4.06
C ALA A 174 -2.86 -2.42 -3.32
N VAL A 175 -3.76 -2.13 -2.38
CA VAL A 175 -4.48 -3.15 -1.57
C VAL A 175 -5.87 -3.47 -2.10
N GLY A 176 -6.20 -2.95 -3.28
CA GLY A 176 -7.41 -3.32 -3.99
C GLY A 176 -8.69 -2.77 -3.41
N LEU A 177 -8.65 -1.64 -2.70
CA LEU A 177 -9.86 -0.84 -2.40
C LEU A 177 -10.43 -0.23 -3.69
N VAL A 178 -9.55 0.07 -4.64
CA VAL A 178 -9.89 0.56 -5.99
C VAL A 178 -9.24 -0.36 -7.02
N ASN A 179 -9.99 -0.77 -8.04
CA ASN A 179 -9.40 -1.43 -9.20
C ASN A 179 -9.05 -0.39 -10.28
N ASP A 180 -7.79 0.02 -10.25
CA ASP A 180 -7.29 1.08 -11.11
C ASP A 180 -6.47 0.54 -12.32
N HIS A 181 -6.61 -0.74 -12.62
CA HIS A 181 -6.13 -1.30 -13.90
C HIS A 181 -6.92 -0.67 -15.06
N VAL A 182 -6.24 -0.19 -16.10
CA VAL A 182 -6.90 0.39 -17.28
C VAL A 182 -7.75 -0.66 -18.00
N ALA A 183 -8.75 -0.21 -18.78
CA ALA A 183 -9.78 -1.08 -19.36
C ALA A 183 -9.20 -2.28 -20.14
N ASP A 184 -8.16 -2.05 -20.94
CA ASP A 184 -7.52 -3.06 -21.78
C ASP A 184 -6.44 -3.89 -21.06
N CYS A 185 -6.23 -3.68 -19.77
CA CYS A 185 -5.29 -4.47 -18.98
C CYS A 185 -5.87 -5.87 -18.70
N VAL A 186 -5.12 -6.92 -19.02
CA VAL A 186 -5.55 -8.31 -18.79
C VAL A 186 -5.78 -8.66 -17.32
N ILE A 187 -5.13 -7.94 -16.40
CA ILE A 187 -5.26 -8.14 -14.95
C ILE A 187 -6.54 -7.52 -14.40
N ARG A 188 -7.12 -6.54 -15.10
CA ARG A 188 -8.33 -5.84 -14.65
C ARG A 188 -9.46 -6.82 -14.31
N LYS A 189 -9.78 -7.74 -15.23
CA LYS A 189 -10.84 -8.74 -15.04
C LYS A 189 -10.55 -9.70 -13.89
N ARG A 190 -9.27 -10.06 -13.67
CA ARG A 190 -8.85 -10.93 -12.55
C ARG A 190 -9.08 -10.23 -11.22
N VAL A 191 -8.76 -8.94 -11.14
CA VAL A 191 -9.02 -8.11 -9.96
C VAL A 191 -10.52 -7.90 -9.73
N GLU A 192 -11.31 -7.64 -10.78
CA GLU A 192 -12.78 -7.53 -10.67
C GLU A 192 -13.39 -8.82 -10.10
N LEU A 193 -12.97 -9.99 -10.60
CA LEU A 193 -13.41 -11.27 -10.09
C LEU A 193 -13.01 -11.46 -8.62
N ALA A 194 -11.74 -11.22 -8.27
CA ALA A 194 -11.26 -11.33 -6.90
C ALA A 194 -12.05 -10.41 -5.95
N ARG A 195 -12.33 -9.17 -6.38
CA ARG A 195 -13.17 -8.22 -5.64
C ARG A 195 -14.62 -8.69 -5.52
N SER A 196 -15.20 -9.34 -6.52
CA SER A 196 -16.59 -9.81 -6.46
C SER A 196 -16.82 -10.91 -5.41
N THR A 197 -15.80 -11.75 -5.17
CA THR A 197 -15.87 -12.84 -4.20
C THR A 197 -15.26 -12.47 -2.83
N PHE A 198 -14.66 -11.29 -2.71
CA PHE A 198 -13.99 -10.85 -1.50
C PHE A 198 -15.00 -10.43 -0.42
N LYS A 199 -14.91 -11.03 0.76
CA LYS A 199 -15.71 -10.66 1.92
C LYS A 199 -15.07 -9.43 2.58
N ARG A 200 -15.73 -8.27 2.50
CA ARG A 200 -15.22 -7.04 3.14
C ARG A 200 -15.16 -7.24 4.66
N PRO A 201 -14.02 -7.01 5.30
CA PRO A 201 -13.91 -7.02 6.75
C PRO A 201 -14.80 -5.93 7.37
N GLY A 202 -15.44 -6.24 8.52
CA GLY A 202 -16.27 -5.28 9.27
C GLY A 202 -17.65 -4.98 8.68
N ARG A 203 -18.08 -5.68 7.61
CA ARG A 203 -19.44 -5.63 7.06
C ARG A 203 -20.19 -6.93 7.24
#